data_AF-A0A9W4WFZ4-F1
#
_entry.id   AF-A0A9W4WFZ4-F1
#
_cell.length_a   1.000
_cell.length_b   1.000
_cell.length_c   1.000
_cell.angle_alpha   90.00
_cell.angle_beta   90.00
_cell.angle_gamma   90.00
#
_symmetry.space_group_name_H-M   'P 1'
#
loop_
_entity.id
_entity.type
_entity.pdbx_description
1 polymer ?
#
loop_
_entity_poly.entity_id
_entity_poly.type
_entity_poly.pdbx_seq_one_letter_code
_entity_poly.pdbx_strand_id
1 'polypeptide(L)'
;MSPGTPEPIDADADPVIASYNVFFNPSLPQGRKLWVLQQPNRTDPRQATPTEMRLKTRSGMVEVDVPLDYTQSYDKEKGMKWGRQLKASLEAKNGGTHGLSGGFGVGAPPPRPKRRGEIDLEDEMYLEWPEAVRQDKVLRTQTLGGQCPDHKEVQYMIGVFQG
;
A
#
# COMPACT_ATOMS: atom_id res chain seq x y z
N MET A 1 -29.31 -48.26 2.32
CA MET A 1 -28.03 -47.56 2.58
C MET A 1 -27.47 -48.16 3.85
N SER A 2 -26.48 -49.04 3.73
CA SER A 2 -25.83 -49.66 4.89
C SER A 2 -24.94 -48.63 5.60
N PRO A 3 -24.94 -48.58 6.93
CA PRO A 3 -23.99 -47.75 7.67
C PRO A 3 -22.58 -48.24 7.36
N GLY A 4 -21.68 -47.32 6.97
CA GLY A 4 -20.29 -47.63 6.69
C GLY A 4 -19.60 -48.18 7.93
N THR A 5 -18.92 -49.31 7.78
CA THR A 5 -18.04 -49.88 8.80
C THR A 5 -16.99 -48.84 9.19
N PRO A 6 -16.78 -48.54 10.49
CA PRO A 6 -15.69 -47.65 10.89
C PRO A 6 -14.35 -48.31 10.51
N GLU A 7 -13.52 -47.56 9.77
CA GLU A 7 -12.14 -47.94 9.46
C GLU A 7 -11.38 -48.22 10.77
N PRO A 8 -10.55 -49.28 10.81
CA PRO A 8 -9.74 -49.58 11.98
C PRO A 8 -8.74 -48.43 12.22
N ILE A 9 -8.77 -47.88 13.43
CA ILE A 9 -7.77 -46.92 13.90
C ILE A 9 -6.40 -47.62 13.92
N ASP A 10 -5.48 -47.12 13.10
CA ASP A 10 -4.10 -47.59 13.03
C ASP A 10 -3.43 -47.44 14.40
N ALA A 11 -3.01 -48.57 14.99
CA ALA A 11 -2.44 -48.63 16.34
C ALA A 11 -1.04 -47.98 16.43
N ASP A 12 -0.42 -47.73 15.26
CA ASP A 12 0.87 -47.04 15.15
C ASP A 12 0.71 -45.52 14.88
N ALA A 13 -0.52 -44.99 14.87
CA ALA A 13 -0.75 -43.57 14.69
C ALA A 13 -0.36 -42.75 15.93
N ASP A 14 0.32 -41.62 15.71
CA ASP A 14 0.67 -40.67 16.77
C ASP A 14 -0.59 -40.16 17.51
N PRO A 15 -0.52 -39.97 18.84
CA PRO A 15 -1.68 -39.55 19.62
C PRO A 15 -2.12 -38.13 19.26
N VAL A 16 -3.43 -37.93 19.13
CA VAL A 16 -4.02 -36.59 18.94
C VAL A 16 -3.88 -35.80 20.25
N ILE A 17 -3.02 -34.78 20.24
CA ILE A 17 -2.78 -33.91 21.42
C ILE A 17 -3.71 -32.68 21.48
N ALA A 18 -4.37 -32.34 20.37
CA ALA A 18 -5.29 -31.20 20.28
C ALA A 18 -6.30 -31.39 19.14
N SER A 19 -7.49 -30.82 19.31
CA SER A 19 -8.52 -30.74 18.28
C SER A 19 -9.08 -29.33 18.26
N TYR A 20 -9.20 -28.73 17.08
CA TYR A 20 -9.65 -27.36 16.90
C TYR A 20 -10.90 -27.31 16.04
N ASN A 21 -11.86 -26.49 16.45
CA ASN A 21 -13.02 -26.18 15.62
C ASN A 21 -12.61 -25.15 14.56
N VAL A 22 -12.87 -25.46 13.29
CA VAL A 22 -12.62 -24.56 12.16
C VAL A 22 -13.93 -23.91 11.76
N PHE A 23 -13.97 -22.58 11.81
CA PHE A 23 -15.15 -21.81 11.43
C PHE A 23 -14.89 -21.04 10.14
N PHE A 24 -15.87 -21.07 9.23
CA PHE A 24 -15.86 -20.25 8.02
C PHE A 24 -16.64 -18.96 8.27
N ASN A 25 -16.06 -17.84 7.86
CA ASN A 25 -16.78 -16.58 7.85
C ASN A 25 -17.86 -16.59 6.76
N PRO A 26 -19.00 -15.91 6.97
CA PRO A 26 -19.94 -15.68 5.88
C PRO A 26 -19.26 -14.91 4.75
N SER A 27 -19.79 -15.06 3.53
CA SER A 27 -19.34 -14.29 2.37
C SER A 27 -19.32 -12.80 2.69
N LEU A 28 -18.25 -12.12 2.24
CA LEU A 28 -18.14 -10.67 2.43
C LEU A 28 -19.36 -9.96 1.80
N PRO A 29 -19.85 -8.86 2.40
CA PRO A 29 -20.91 -8.04 1.81
C PRO A 29 -20.58 -7.66 0.36
N GLN A 30 -21.60 -7.50 -0.47
CA GLN A 30 -21.42 -7.08 -1.87
C GLN A 30 -20.54 -5.83 -1.96
N GLY A 31 -19.56 -5.86 -2.87
CA GLY A 31 -18.60 -4.79 -3.07
C GLY A 31 -17.40 -4.79 -2.11
N ARG A 32 -17.38 -5.63 -1.07
CA ARG A 32 -16.20 -5.80 -0.22
C ARG A 32 -15.32 -6.94 -0.75
N LYS A 33 -14.02 -6.69 -0.76
CA LYS A 33 -12.99 -7.66 -1.14
C LYS A 33 -11.89 -7.64 -0.09
N LEU A 34 -11.35 -8.82 0.20
CA LEU A 34 -10.17 -8.96 1.04
C LEU A 34 -8.95 -9.09 0.13
N TRP A 35 -7.95 -8.24 0.37
CA TRP A 35 -6.71 -8.23 -0.40
C TRP A 35 -5.54 -8.56 0.52
N VAL A 36 -4.64 -9.43 0.03
CA VAL A 36 -3.35 -9.70 0.67
C VAL A 36 -2.28 -8.97 -0.12
N LEU A 37 -1.52 -8.13 0.57
CA LEU A 37 -0.43 -7.36 0.00
C LEU A 37 0.87 -7.87 0.59
N GLN A 38 1.78 -8.35 -0.26
CA GLN A 38 3.08 -8.83 0.16
C GLN A 38 4.17 -7.87 -0.31
N GLN A 39 5.13 -7.56 0.58
CA GLN A 39 6.32 -6.78 0.27
C GLN A 39 7.56 -7.66 0.49
N PRO A 40 8.02 -8.41 -0.54
CA PRO A 40 9.10 -9.38 -0.39
C PRO A 40 10.43 -8.77 0.09
N ASN A 41 10.67 -7.50 -0.24
CA ASN A 41 11.92 -6.81 0.07
C ASN A 41 11.92 -6.13 1.45
N ARG A 42 10.86 -6.33 2.26
CA ARG A 42 10.75 -5.70 3.58
C ARG A 42 11.06 -6.72 4.68
N THR A 43 11.99 -6.38 5.55
CA THR A 43 12.41 -7.18 6.71
C THR A 43 11.96 -6.60 8.05
N ASP A 44 11.55 -5.33 8.08
CA ASP A 44 11.10 -4.64 9.28
C ASP A 44 9.56 -4.75 9.46
N PRO A 45 9.09 -5.38 10.55
CA PRO A 45 7.67 -5.57 10.82
C PRO A 45 6.94 -4.30 11.30
N ARG A 46 7.64 -3.20 11.61
CA ARG A 46 7.06 -1.98 12.20
C ARG A 46 6.46 -1.02 11.16
N GLN A 47 5.93 -1.56 10.06
CA GLN A 47 5.39 -0.72 8.99
C GLN A 47 4.17 0.07 9.48
N ALA A 48 4.14 1.37 9.18
CA ALA A 48 2.97 2.20 9.41
C ALA A 48 1.77 1.66 8.62
N THR A 49 0.57 1.80 9.18
CA THR A 49 -0.65 1.38 8.50
C THR A 49 -0.84 2.17 7.20
N PRO A 50 -1.12 1.49 6.07
CA PRO A 50 -1.43 2.17 4.82
C PRO A 50 -2.59 3.16 4.96
N THR A 51 -2.49 4.31 4.29
CA THR A 51 -3.50 5.37 4.35
C THR A 51 -4.43 5.39 3.15
N GLU A 52 -3.94 4.96 1.98
CA GLU A 52 -4.71 4.95 0.74
C GLU A 52 -4.33 3.74 -0.12
N MET A 53 -5.29 3.19 -0.85
CA MET A 53 -5.08 2.14 -1.85
C MET A 53 -5.80 2.52 -3.15
N ARG A 54 -5.09 2.41 -4.27
CA ARG A 54 -5.62 2.64 -5.62
C ARG A 54 -5.49 1.37 -6.45
N LEU A 55 -6.55 0.99 -7.17
CA LEU A 55 -6.59 -0.22 -7.98
C LEU A 55 -7.06 0.08 -9.40
N LYS A 56 -6.25 -0.31 -10.40
CA LYS A 56 -6.70 -0.44 -11.79
C LYS A 56 -7.22 -1.85 -12.02
N THR A 57 -8.54 -2.00 -11.95
CA THR A 57 -9.22 -3.31 -12.04
C THR A 57 -8.87 -4.11 -13.29
N ARG A 58 -8.78 -3.45 -14.46
CA ARG A 58 -8.50 -4.13 -15.73
C ARG A 58 -7.08 -4.69 -15.83
N SER A 59 -6.09 -3.98 -15.29
CA SER A 59 -4.68 -4.36 -15.41
C SER A 59 -4.14 -5.05 -14.16
N GLY A 60 -4.94 -5.13 -13.08
CA GLY A 60 -4.51 -5.65 -11.78
C GLY A 60 -3.47 -4.79 -11.07
N MET A 61 -3.21 -3.56 -11.54
CA MET A 61 -2.18 -2.71 -10.93
C MET A 61 -2.71 -2.11 -9.63
N VAL A 62 -1.94 -2.27 -8.56
CA VAL A 62 -2.26 -1.75 -7.23
C VAL A 62 -1.20 -0.75 -6.80
N GLU A 63 -1.64 0.33 -6.18
CA GLU A 63 -0.77 1.26 -5.46
C GLU A 63 -1.27 1.44 -4.05
N VAL A 64 -0.34 1.55 -3.12
CA VAL A 64 -0.62 1.69 -1.70
C VAL A 64 0.26 2.79 -1.13
N ASP A 65 -0.36 3.76 -0.48
CA ASP A 65 0.36 4.85 0.18
C ASP A 65 0.61 4.48 1.65
N VAL A 66 1.88 4.55 2.04
CA VAL A 66 2.37 4.20 3.36
C VAL A 66 3.05 5.42 3.99
N PRO A 67 2.67 5.83 5.20
CA PRO A 67 3.36 6.91 5.90
C PRO A 67 4.84 6.58 6.18
N LEU A 68 5.70 7.57 6.02
CA LEU A 68 7.09 7.53 6.43
C LEU A 68 7.22 8.04 7.87
N ASP A 69 8.05 7.39 8.67
CA ASP A 69 8.50 7.96 9.94
C ASP A 69 9.50 9.09 9.64
N TYR A 70 9.10 10.33 9.93
CA TYR A 70 9.95 11.52 9.79
C TYR A 70 10.49 12.02 11.14
N THR A 71 10.32 11.23 12.20
CA THR A 71 10.82 11.52 13.55
C THR A 71 12.14 10.84 13.84
N GLN A 72 12.38 9.68 13.23
CA GLN A 72 13.60 8.87 13.39
C GLN A 72 14.25 8.61 12.03
N SER A 73 15.58 8.75 11.96
CA SER A 73 16.37 8.39 10.77
C SER A 73 15.90 9.03 9.46
N TYR A 74 15.35 10.25 9.53
CA TYR A 74 14.81 10.98 8.39
C TYR A 74 15.67 12.21 8.08
N ASP A 75 16.11 12.33 6.83
CA ASP A 75 16.85 13.49 6.35
C ASP A 75 15.88 14.64 6.05
N LYS A 76 15.82 15.61 6.97
CA LYS A 76 14.90 16.75 6.88
C LYS A 76 15.11 17.59 5.63
N GLU A 77 16.35 17.79 5.20
CA GLU A 77 16.68 18.62 4.04
C GLU A 77 16.17 17.95 2.75
N LYS A 78 16.47 16.66 2.55
CA LYS A 78 15.96 15.90 1.40
C LYS A 78 14.45 15.78 1.44
N GLY A 79 13.89 15.57 2.63
CA GLY A 79 12.46 15.50 2.84
C GLY A 79 11.72 16.76 2.42
N MET A 80 12.22 17.92 2.79
CA MET A 80 11.69 19.21 2.34
C MET A 80 11.87 19.40 0.83
N LYS A 81 13.06 19.10 0.30
CA LYS A 81 13.35 19.23 -1.13
C LYS A 81 12.37 18.42 -2.00
N TRP A 82 12.20 17.14 -1.69
CA TRP A 82 11.30 16.27 -2.45
C TRP A 82 9.82 16.54 -2.16
N GLY A 83 9.47 16.88 -0.91
CA GLY A 83 8.10 17.23 -0.54
C GLY A 83 7.59 18.44 -1.33
N ARG A 84 8.38 19.50 -1.42
CA ARG A 84 8.05 20.70 -2.22
C ARG A 84 7.86 20.37 -3.70
N GLN A 85 8.81 19.62 -4.28
CA GLN A 85 8.72 19.22 -5.70
C GLN A 85 7.49 18.35 -5.97
N LEU A 86 7.16 17.44 -5.06
CA LEU A 86 5.98 16.58 -5.18
C LEU A 86 4.69 17.41 -5.08
N LYS A 87 4.61 18.35 -4.14
CA LYS A 87 3.46 19.26 -3.98
C LYS A 87 3.26 20.13 -5.23
N ALA A 88 4.32 20.78 -5.72
CA ALA A 88 4.28 21.57 -6.95
C ALA A 88 3.85 20.73 -8.17
N SER A 89 4.31 19.47 -8.24
CA SER A 89 3.91 18.52 -9.29
C SER A 89 2.44 18.13 -9.20
N LEU A 90 1.89 17.91 -7.99
CA LEU A 90 0.46 17.65 -7.76
C LEU A 90 -0.40 18.84 -8.16
N GLU A 91 -0.03 20.05 -7.73
CA GLU A 91 -0.73 21.29 -8.08
C GLU A 91 -0.73 21.53 -9.60
N ALA A 92 0.41 21.32 -10.27
CA ALA A 92 0.52 21.44 -11.72
C ALA A 92 -0.38 20.47 -12.50
N LYS A 93 -0.69 19.31 -11.90
CA LYS A 93 -1.59 18.27 -12.45
C LYS A 93 -3.04 18.41 -11.96
N ASN A 94 -3.43 19.52 -11.33
CA ASN A 94 -4.76 19.72 -10.72
C ASN A 94 -5.16 18.57 -9.76
N GLY A 95 -4.21 18.02 -9.00
CA GLY A 95 -4.48 16.95 -8.04
C GLY A 95 -4.62 15.54 -8.66
N GLY A 96 -4.18 15.35 -9.91
CA GLY A 96 -4.11 14.02 -10.53
C GLY A 96 -3.14 13.07 -9.80
N THR A 97 -3.38 11.76 -9.92
CA THR A 97 -2.55 10.74 -9.27
C THR A 97 -1.15 10.66 -9.90
N HIS A 98 -0.12 10.50 -9.09
CA HIS A 98 1.25 10.21 -9.55
C HIS A 98 1.53 8.73 -9.32
N GLY A 99 1.97 8.01 -10.36
CA GLY A 99 2.31 6.60 -10.26
C GLY A 99 1.98 5.79 -11.52
N LEU A 100 2.30 4.50 -11.49
CA LEU A 100 1.95 3.52 -12.53
C LEU A 100 0.42 3.45 -12.73
N SER A 101 -0.35 3.70 -11.67
CA SER A 101 -1.82 3.81 -11.68
C SER A 101 -2.30 5.18 -12.19
N GLY A 102 -1.54 6.25 -12.02
CA GLY A 102 -1.86 7.55 -12.64
C GLY A 102 -1.49 7.63 -14.12
N GLY A 103 -0.69 6.69 -14.60
CA GLY A 103 -0.07 6.76 -15.91
C GLY A 103 1.14 7.68 -15.84
N PHE A 104 2.34 7.09 -15.83
CA PHE A 104 3.49 7.75 -16.41
C PHE A 104 3.20 7.87 -17.91
N GLY A 105 2.50 8.93 -18.32
CA GLY A 105 2.41 9.27 -19.73
C GLY A 105 3.83 9.46 -20.23
N VAL A 106 4.33 8.50 -21.02
CA VAL A 106 5.47 8.70 -21.90
C VAL A 106 5.00 9.70 -22.95
N GLY A 107 5.16 10.95 -22.61
CA GLY A 107 4.54 12.08 -23.28
C GLY A 107 4.72 13.25 -22.35
N ALA A 108 5.88 13.90 -22.48
CA ALA A 108 6.11 15.17 -21.81
C ALA A 108 4.86 16.03 -21.98
N PRO A 109 4.28 16.60 -20.91
CA PRO A 109 3.22 17.58 -21.09
C PRO A 109 3.76 18.64 -22.07
N PRO A 110 2.95 19.11 -23.04
CA PRO A 110 3.39 20.14 -23.96
C PRO A 110 3.95 21.30 -23.13
N PRO A 111 5.10 21.89 -23.52
CA PRO A 111 5.74 22.93 -22.73
C PRO A 111 4.74 24.08 -22.57
N ARG A 112 4.09 24.13 -21.40
CA ARG A 112 3.30 25.30 -21.05
C ARG A 112 4.28 26.46 -20.96
N PRO A 113 3.98 27.62 -21.56
CA PRO A 113 4.84 28.78 -21.42
C PRO A 113 5.09 29.01 -19.93
N LYS A 114 6.36 29.16 -19.55
CA LYS A 114 6.77 29.49 -18.19
C LYS A 114 5.93 30.68 -17.72
N ARG A 115 4.85 30.44 -16.98
CA ARG A 115 4.44 31.37 -15.93
C ARG A 115 5.50 31.23 -14.87
N ARG A 116 6.57 31.98 -15.07
CA ARG A 116 7.53 32.35 -14.03
C ARG A 116 6.72 33.15 -12.99
N GLY A 117 5.99 32.46 -12.13
CA GLY A 117 6.41 32.54 -10.74
C GLY A 117 7.57 31.53 -10.67
N GLU A 118 8.78 31.85 -10.27
CA GLU A 118 8.97 32.36 -8.92
C GLU A 118 7.81 31.90 -8.04
N ILE A 119 7.64 30.56 -7.93
CA ILE A 119 7.49 29.97 -6.60
C ILE A 119 8.49 30.77 -5.79
N ASP A 120 8.05 31.47 -4.77
CA ASP A 120 8.87 32.40 -4.01
C ASP A 120 10.06 31.64 -3.42
N LEU A 121 11.10 31.47 -4.25
CA LEU A 121 12.21 30.54 -4.01
C LEU A 121 13.00 31.08 -2.83
N GLU A 122 12.92 32.39 -2.61
CA GLU A 122 13.45 33.09 -1.44
C GLU A 122 12.65 32.72 -0.19
N ASP A 123 11.32 32.88 -0.18
CA ASP A 123 10.48 32.49 0.98
C ASP A 123 10.53 30.98 1.28
N GLU A 124 10.67 30.13 0.26
CA GLU A 124 10.84 28.69 0.46
C GLU A 124 12.24 28.30 0.92
N MET A 125 13.29 29.05 0.56
CA MET A 125 14.67 28.76 0.96
C MET A 125 14.88 28.92 2.48
N TYR A 126 14.08 29.77 3.13
CA TYR A 126 14.13 29.99 4.59
C TYR A 126 13.04 29.26 5.38
N LEU A 127 12.25 28.40 4.74
CA LEU A 127 11.17 27.69 5.42
C LEU A 127 11.72 26.67 6.43
N GLU A 128 11.49 26.92 7.72
CA GLU A 128 11.90 26.02 8.79
C GLU A 128 11.11 24.70 8.80
N TRP A 129 11.73 23.65 9.33
CA TRP A 129 11.16 22.30 9.37
C TRP A 129 9.75 22.21 9.99
N PRO A 130 9.46 22.80 11.17
CA PRO A 130 8.12 22.70 11.76
C PRO A 130 7.05 23.30 10.86
N GLU A 131 7.37 24.42 10.21
CA GLU A 131 6.48 25.11 9.30
C GLU A 131 6.32 24.34 7.98
N ALA A 132 7.40 23.74 7.46
CA ALA A 132 7.35 22.88 6.28
C ALA A 132 6.46 21.65 6.51
N VAL A 133 6.51 21.04 7.70
CA VAL A 133 5.61 19.93 8.08
C VAL A 133 4.16 20.42 8.13
N ARG A 134 3.90 21.57 8.77
CA ARG A 134 2.56 22.18 8.87
C ARG A 134 1.94 22.49 7.50
N GLN A 135 2.76 22.92 6.54
CA GLN A 135 2.34 23.27 5.19
C GLN A 135 2.30 22.08 4.21
N ASP A 136 2.58 20.86 4.66
CA ASP A 136 2.71 19.68 3.81
C ASP A 136 3.74 19.85 2.69
N LYS A 137 4.87 20.49 3.02
CA LYS A 137 6.01 20.69 2.12
C LYS A 137 7.15 19.70 2.42
N VAL A 138 6.82 18.56 3.02
CA VAL A 138 7.76 17.50 3.42
C VAL A 138 7.27 16.17 2.84
N LEU A 139 8.20 15.36 2.32
CA LEU A 139 7.89 14.02 1.82
C LEU A 139 7.54 13.08 2.99
N ARG A 140 6.25 12.89 3.25
CA ARG A 140 5.75 12.09 4.38
C ARG A 140 5.17 10.72 3.99
N THR A 141 5.08 10.44 2.70
CA THR A 141 4.40 9.23 2.19
C THR A 141 5.26 8.55 1.14
N GLN A 142 5.31 7.23 1.19
CA GLN A 142 5.86 6.36 0.16
C GLN A 142 4.72 5.64 -0.56
N THR A 143 4.64 5.77 -1.88
CA THR A 143 3.72 4.99 -2.70
C THR A 143 4.41 3.69 -3.15
N LEU A 144 3.84 2.56 -2.76
CA LEU A 144 4.27 1.23 -3.17
C LEU A 144 3.41 0.73 -4.32
N GLY A 145 4.05 0.39 -5.44
CA GLY A 145 3.40 -0.19 -6.60
C GLY A 145 3.48 -1.72 -6.59
N GLY A 146 2.42 -2.37 -7.04
CA GLY A 146 2.34 -3.82 -7.20
C GLY A 146 1.41 -4.21 -8.33
N GLN A 147 1.40 -5.50 -8.63
CA GLN A 147 0.52 -6.10 -9.61
C GLN A 147 -0.14 -7.33 -8.99
N CYS A 148 -1.46 -7.44 -9.14
CA CYS A 148 -2.19 -8.66 -8.87
C CYS A 148 -1.80 -9.70 -9.92
N PRO A 149 -1.36 -10.90 -9.52
CA PRO A 149 -1.17 -12.01 -10.45
C PRO A 149 -2.47 -12.33 -11.18
N ASP A 150 -2.36 -12.76 -12.44
CA ASP A 150 -3.50 -13.28 -13.20
C ASP A 150 -3.77 -14.72 -12.75
N HIS A 151 -4.62 -14.87 -11.74
CA HIS A 151 -5.06 -16.17 -11.24
C HIS A 151 -6.57 -16.30 -11.42
N LYS A 152 -6.99 -17.39 -12.09
CA LYS A 152 -8.39 -17.66 -12.42
C LYS A 152 -9.20 -18.27 -11.26
N GLU A 153 -8.53 -18.79 -10.24
CA GLU A 153 -9.15 -19.53 -9.13
C GLU A 153 -8.56 -19.13 -7.78
N VAL A 154 -9.38 -19.20 -6.72
CA VAL A 154 -8.98 -18.89 -5.35
C VAL A 154 -8.15 -20.05 -4.79
N GLN A 155 -6.84 -19.86 -4.66
CA GLN A 155 -5.92 -20.89 -4.13
C GLN A 155 -5.63 -20.76 -2.64
N TYR A 156 -6.09 -19.69 -1.99
CA TYR A 156 -5.68 -19.35 -0.62
C TYR A 156 -6.86 -18.91 0.23
N MET A 157 -6.82 -19.28 1.52
CA MET A 157 -7.72 -18.80 2.57
C MET A 157 -6.90 -18.12 3.67
N ILE A 158 -7.47 -17.10 4.30
CA ILE A 158 -6.86 -16.43 5.46
C ILE A 158 -7.53 -16.96 6.72
N GLY A 159 -6.74 -17.61 7.58
CA GLY A 159 -7.18 -18.07 8.89
C GLY A 159 -6.68 -17.16 9.99
N VAL A 160 -7.49 -16.96 11.02
CA VAL A 160 -7.07 -16.36 12.30
C VAL A 160 -7.10 -17.47 13.34
N PHE A 161 -5.96 -17.72 13.99
CA PHE A 161 -5.87 -18.69 15.08
C PHE A 161 -6.05 -17.99 16.42
N GLN A 162 -6.95 -18.53 17.24
CA GLN A 162 -7.15 -18.10 18.62
C GLN A 162 -7.00 -19.33 19.50
N GLY A 163 -5.91 -19.38 20.27
CA GLY A 163 -5.57 -20.46 21.19
C GLY A 163 -5.91 -20.14 22.64
#